data_AF-A0A2U1D333-F1
#
_entry.id   AF-A0A2U1D333-F1
#
_cell.length_a   1.000
_cell.length_b   1.000
_cell.length_c   1.000
_cell.angle_alpha   90.00
_cell.angle_beta   90.00
_cell.angle_gamma   90.00
#
_symmetry.space_group_name_H-M   'P 1'
#
loop_
_entity.id
_entity.type
_entity.pdbx_description
1 polymer ?
#
loop_
_entity_poly.entity_id
_entity_poly.type
_entity_poly.pdbx_seq_one_letter_code
_entity_poly.pdbx_strand_id
1 'polypeptide(L)'
;MALDFLKLIDVKESYQAPIKIGKIMRDSEQRTKLFDSFLAEQSDLSFDLFTEFFQAEQADRKDKKQDYTPDGLVTVASELLGSTTSNADICAGTGGLTIKRWRDNPDARYYCEEFSDRAIPFLLFNLAIRNIDGIVWHGDSLTREEFATYKLSKGSQYSSIEKVNEKGLLDNNIKTDTVIMNPPYSMPWNPKPEYLQQPRFSEYEVLAPKSKSDYAFLLEGLYHLADNGTMSIILPHGILFRGQAEAKIRKQLIENNYIDAVIGLPDKLFLSTNIPTVVLVLKKNRTNHDVLFIDASKEFNKLNNKNELTRDNIDKIISTYKQRKSIDKYASVVSYEDFVENDFNLNIHRYVDTFEPEPVIPIGQTVKELFELDQEEQRLFSELSLSVNALVATQSLQDAHDLDKLKAYLNAKAKRKQVQAQQELL
;
A
#
# COMPACT_ATOMS: atom_id res chain seq x y z
N MET A 1 -13.98 12.80 -16.18
CA MET A 1 -14.56 12.22 -14.95
C MET A 1 -14.59 13.23 -13.80
N ALA A 2 -13.47 13.69 -13.23
CA ALA A 2 -13.50 14.65 -12.10
C ALA A 2 -14.23 15.97 -12.41
N LEU A 3 -13.95 16.58 -13.58
CA LEU A 3 -14.58 17.83 -14.01
C LEU A 3 -16.07 17.66 -14.34
N ASP A 4 -16.47 16.45 -14.72
CA ASP A 4 -17.85 16.12 -15.11
C ASP A 4 -18.69 15.82 -13.86
N PHE A 5 -18.09 15.16 -12.86
CA PHE A 5 -18.73 14.91 -11.58
C PHE A 5 -19.05 16.21 -10.80
N LEU A 6 -18.14 17.19 -10.78
CA LEU A 6 -18.43 18.48 -10.13
C LEU A 6 -19.61 19.22 -10.78
N LYS A 7 -19.75 19.13 -12.11
CA LYS A 7 -20.91 19.67 -12.83
C LYS A 7 -22.19 18.92 -12.44
N LEU A 8 -22.13 17.59 -12.32
CA LEU A 8 -23.27 16.75 -11.96
C LEU A 8 -23.87 17.12 -10.60
N ILE A 9 -23.01 17.52 -9.64
CA ILE A 9 -23.43 17.97 -8.31
C ILE A 9 -23.57 19.49 -8.20
N ASP A 10 -23.47 20.24 -9.28
CA ASP A 10 -23.58 21.71 -9.32
C ASP A 10 -22.63 22.42 -8.33
N VAL A 11 -21.33 22.09 -8.41
CA VAL A 11 -20.27 22.79 -7.67
C VAL A 11 -19.15 23.22 -8.60
N LYS A 12 -18.49 24.34 -8.26
CA LYS A 12 -17.39 24.89 -9.08
C LYS A 12 -16.02 24.45 -8.60
N GLU A 13 -15.86 24.32 -7.29
CA GLU A 13 -14.57 24.07 -6.65
C GLU A 13 -14.61 22.75 -5.88
N SER A 14 -13.54 21.95 -6.00
CA SER A 14 -13.49 20.57 -5.49
C SER A 14 -13.69 20.47 -3.97
N TYR A 15 -13.22 21.43 -3.18
CA TYR A 15 -13.41 21.45 -1.72
C TYR A 15 -14.88 21.60 -1.29
N GLN A 16 -15.78 22.03 -2.19
CA GLN A 16 -17.21 22.14 -1.91
C GLN A 16 -17.93 20.80 -2.06
N ALA A 17 -17.33 19.84 -2.78
CA ALA A 17 -17.94 18.56 -3.08
C ALA A 17 -18.35 17.75 -1.84
N PRO A 18 -17.51 17.59 -0.79
CA PRO A 18 -17.92 16.83 0.40
C PRO A 18 -19.19 17.39 1.04
N ILE A 19 -19.31 18.72 1.15
CA ILE A 19 -20.47 19.38 1.75
C ILE A 19 -21.73 19.16 0.91
N LYS A 20 -21.62 19.33 -0.41
CA LYS A 20 -22.76 19.17 -1.33
C LYS A 20 -23.24 17.73 -1.38
N ILE A 21 -22.34 16.77 -1.58
CA ILE A 21 -22.66 15.34 -1.59
C ILE A 21 -23.25 14.94 -0.23
N GLY A 22 -22.67 15.41 0.87
CA GLY A 22 -23.17 15.11 2.21
C GLY A 22 -24.61 15.59 2.44
N LYS A 23 -25.04 16.69 1.82
CA LYS A 23 -26.44 17.13 1.82
C LYS A 23 -27.31 16.23 0.94
N ILE A 24 -26.86 15.93 -0.27
CA ILE A 24 -27.58 15.07 -1.21
C ILE A 24 -27.79 13.66 -0.62
N MET A 25 -26.78 13.06 0.02
CA MET A 25 -26.89 11.72 0.61
C MET A 25 -27.98 11.62 1.69
N ARG A 26 -28.34 12.74 2.34
CA ARG A 26 -29.39 12.78 3.37
C ARG A 26 -30.79 13.02 2.80
N ASP A 27 -30.88 13.41 1.52
CA ASP A 27 -32.14 13.65 0.82
C ASP A 27 -32.39 12.51 -0.17
N SER A 28 -33.43 11.71 0.08
CA SER A 28 -33.69 10.50 -0.72
C SER A 28 -34.02 10.80 -2.18
N GLU A 29 -34.69 11.91 -2.47
CA GLU A 29 -35.09 12.28 -3.83
C GLU A 29 -33.89 12.79 -4.61
N GLN A 30 -33.12 13.71 -4.03
CA GLN A 30 -31.91 14.24 -4.66
C GLN A 30 -30.86 13.14 -4.86
N ARG A 31 -30.70 12.23 -3.88
CA ARG A 31 -29.79 11.09 -3.98
C ARG A 31 -30.13 10.19 -5.16
N THR A 32 -31.39 9.82 -5.30
CA THR A 32 -31.87 8.95 -6.40
C THR A 32 -31.62 9.61 -7.76
N LYS A 33 -32.00 10.89 -7.90
CA LYS A 33 -31.76 11.67 -9.13
C LYS A 33 -30.28 11.74 -9.50
N LEU A 34 -29.41 11.95 -8.51
CA LEU A 34 -27.97 11.99 -8.73
C LEU A 34 -27.43 10.62 -9.17
N PHE A 35 -27.86 9.53 -8.53
CA PHE A 35 -27.43 8.19 -8.89
C PHE A 35 -27.87 7.81 -10.30
N ASP A 36 -29.12 8.08 -10.68
CA ASP A 36 -29.62 7.81 -12.02
C ASP A 36 -28.83 8.59 -13.08
N SER A 37 -28.56 9.87 -12.81
CA SER A 37 -27.78 10.72 -13.71
C SER A 37 -26.32 10.26 -13.80
N PHE A 38 -25.74 9.81 -12.69
CA PHE A 38 -24.38 9.28 -12.67
C PHE A 38 -24.28 7.97 -13.45
N LEU A 39 -25.23 7.05 -13.26
CA LEU A 39 -25.26 5.75 -13.94
C LEU A 39 -25.51 5.85 -15.45
N ALA A 40 -26.10 6.95 -15.91
CA ALA A 40 -26.21 7.25 -17.34
C ALA A 40 -24.84 7.52 -18.00
N GLU A 41 -23.85 8.00 -17.23
CA GLU A 41 -22.50 8.29 -17.72
C GLU A 41 -21.49 7.20 -17.36
N GLN A 42 -21.65 6.55 -16.22
CA GLN A 42 -20.77 5.50 -15.70
C GLN A 42 -21.58 4.30 -15.19
N SER A 43 -21.52 3.18 -15.91
CA SER A 43 -22.24 1.96 -15.54
C SER A 43 -21.39 0.94 -14.78
N ASP A 44 -20.06 1.04 -14.84
CA ASP A 44 -19.18 0.14 -14.10
C ASP A 44 -18.98 0.64 -12.67
N LEU A 45 -19.48 -0.14 -11.71
CA LEU A 45 -19.38 0.11 -10.28
C LEU A 45 -18.33 -0.79 -9.59
N SER A 46 -17.50 -1.51 -10.34
CA SER A 46 -16.57 -2.50 -9.78
C SER A 46 -15.34 -1.91 -9.05
N PHE A 47 -15.17 -0.59 -9.10
CA PHE A 47 -14.04 0.15 -8.51
C PHE A 47 -14.52 1.40 -7.75
N ASP A 48 -13.67 2.01 -6.93
CA ASP A 48 -14.00 3.25 -6.23
C ASP A 48 -14.12 4.44 -7.19
N LEU A 49 -15.33 5.00 -7.29
CA LEU A 49 -15.70 6.06 -8.22
C LEU A 49 -14.98 7.39 -7.95
N PHE A 50 -14.40 7.54 -6.75
CA PHE A 50 -13.81 8.78 -6.29
C PHE A 50 -12.30 8.68 -6.03
N THR A 51 -11.66 7.55 -6.34
CA THR A 51 -10.21 7.36 -6.19
C THR A 51 -9.42 8.52 -6.77
N GLU A 52 -9.57 8.76 -8.08
CA GLU A 52 -8.78 9.78 -8.79
C GLU A 52 -9.13 11.19 -8.29
N PHE A 53 -10.42 11.45 -8.09
CA PHE A 53 -10.91 12.74 -7.59
C PHE A 53 -10.35 13.05 -6.20
N PHE A 54 -10.47 12.10 -5.27
CA PHE A 54 -10.01 12.26 -3.90
C PHE A 54 -8.48 12.36 -3.85
N GLN A 55 -7.78 11.51 -4.62
CA GLN A 55 -6.32 11.54 -4.67
C GLN A 55 -5.79 12.86 -5.24
N ALA A 56 -6.42 13.43 -6.26
CA ALA A 56 -5.99 14.69 -6.87
C ALA A 56 -6.35 15.92 -6.01
N GLU A 57 -7.56 15.95 -5.45
CA GLU A 57 -8.16 17.19 -4.96
C GLU A 57 -8.38 17.26 -3.45
N GLN A 58 -8.47 16.10 -2.77
CA GLN A 58 -8.94 16.04 -1.37
C GLN A 58 -8.02 15.28 -0.41
N ALA A 59 -7.04 14.54 -0.90
CA ALA A 59 -6.10 13.80 -0.08
C ALA A 59 -5.25 14.75 0.77
N ASP A 60 -5.44 14.70 2.09
CA ASP A 60 -4.58 15.40 3.04
C ASP A 60 -3.26 14.63 3.24
N ARG A 61 -2.37 14.79 2.26
CA ARG A 61 -1.09 14.08 2.22
C ARG A 61 -0.08 14.60 3.23
N LYS A 62 -0.23 15.84 3.70
CA LYS A 62 0.72 16.51 4.58
C LYS A 62 0.51 16.10 6.03
N ASP A 63 -0.73 16.15 6.51
CA ASP A 63 -1.02 15.95 7.92
C ASP A 63 -1.60 14.55 8.21
N LYS A 64 -2.38 13.98 7.27
CA LYS A 64 -3.01 12.66 7.45
C LYS A 64 -2.30 11.51 6.71
N LYS A 65 -1.32 11.81 5.84
CA LYS A 65 -0.56 10.82 5.04
C LYS A 65 -1.46 9.79 4.32
N GLN A 66 -2.64 10.22 3.91
CA GLN A 66 -3.58 9.35 3.21
C GLN A 66 -3.13 9.18 1.76
N ASP A 67 -2.87 7.93 1.38
CA ASP A 67 -2.67 7.55 -0.01
C ASP A 67 -3.72 6.53 -0.41
N TYR A 68 -4.07 6.55 -1.69
CA TYR A 68 -4.96 5.55 -2.25
C TYR A 68 -4.29 4.18 -2.21
N THR A 69 -5.06 3.14 -1.90
CA THR A 69 -4.56 1.76 -1.91
C THR A 69 -4.54 1.25 -3.36
N PRO A 70 -3.36 0.93 -3.93
CA PRO A 70 -3.27 0.46 -5.31
C PRO A 70 -4.13 -0.77 -5.57
N ASP A 71 -4.78 -0.85 -6.74
CA ASP A 71 -5.72 -1.93 -7.08
C ASP A 71 -5.17 -3.35 -6.91
N GLY A 72 -3.90 -3.55 -7.29
CA GLY A 72 -3.25 -4.84 -7.12
C GLY A 72 -3.13 -5.24 -5.64
N LEU A 73 -2.83 -4.28 -4.76
CA LEU A 73 -2.74 -4.49 -3.33
C LEU A 73 -4.12 -4.71 -2.70
N VAL A 74 -5.12 -3.92 -3.10
CA VAL A 74 -6.54 -4.13 -2.73
C VAL A 74 -6.99 -5.55 -3.11
N THR A 75 -6.57 -6.03 -4.29
CA THR A 75 -6.91 -7.37 -4.78
C THR A 75 -6.24 -8.46 -3.96
N VAL A 76 -4.94 -8.36 -3.66
CA VAL A 76 -4.24 -9.31 -2.77
C VAL A 76 -4.93 -9.36 -1.41
N ALA A 77 -5.14 -8.21 -0.76
CA ALA A 77 -5.77 -8.15 0.56
C ALA A 77 -7.20 -8.72 0.56
N SER A 78 -7.98 -8.50 -0.50
CA SER A 78 -9.35 -9.03 -0.63
C SER A 78 -9.38 -10.54 -0.88
N GLU A 79 -8.52 -11.06 -1.77
CA GLU A 79 -8.55 -12.48 -2.15
C GLU A 79 -8.02 -13.41 -1.06
N LEU A 80 -7.15 -12.92 -0.18
CA LEU A 80 -6.73 -13.64 1.02
C LEU A 80 -7.88 -13.93 1.99
N LEU A 81 -8.92 -13.09 1.98
CA LEU A 81 -10.08 -13.20 2.86
C LEU A 81 -11.15 -14.18 2.36
N GLY A 82 -11.17 -14.48 1.06
CA GLY A 82 -12.17 -15.36 0.45
C GLY A 82 -13.61 -14.82 0.58
N SER A 83 -14.59 -15.71 0.43
CA SER A 83 -16.01 -15.36 0.53
C SER A 83 -16.44 -15.11 1.99
N THR A 84 -17.41 -14.22 2.19
CA THR A 84 -17.87 -13.81 3.52
C THR A 84 -19.35 -13.47 3.55
N THR A 85 -19.96 -13.49 4.75
CA THR A 85 -21.31 -12.94 4.98
C THR A 85 -21.27 -11.59 5.71
N SER A 86 -20.13 -11.24 6.32
CA SER A 86 -19.94 -9.95 6.97
C SER A 86 -18.49 -9.46 6.86
N ASN A 87 -18.31 -8.17 6.62
CA ASN A 87 -16.98 -7.57 6.48
C ASN A 87 -16.87 -6.24 7.23
N ALA A 88 -15.83 -6.08 8.05
CA ALA A 88 -15.42 -4.78 8.56
C ALA A 88 -14.29 -4.16 7.72
N ASP A 89 -14.38 -2.86 7.47
CA ASP A 89 -13.33 -2.03 6.88
C ASP A 89 -13.04 -0.87 7.85
N ILE A 90 -11.96 -1.01 8.62
CA ILE A 90 -11.56 -0.01 9.61
C ILE A 90 -10.54 0.92 8.95
N CYS A 91 -10.82 2.22 8.96
CA CYS A 91 -10.18 3.23 8.10
C CYS A 91 -10.60 3.09 6.62
N ALA A 92 -11.91 3.00 6.37
CA ALA A 92 -12.48 2.73 5.06
C ALA A 92 -12.19 3.79 4.00
N GLY A 93 -11.87 5.03 4.40
CA GLY A 93 -11.67 6.14 3.47
C GLY A 93 -12.94 6.38 2.63
N THR A 94 -12.80 6.32 1.32
CA THR A 94 -13.90 6.39 0.35
C THR A 94 -14.51 5.02 0.02
N GLY A 95 -13.97 3.93 0.57
CA GLY A 95 -14.53 2.58 0.46
C GLY A 95 -13.85 1.67 -0.56
N GLY A 96 -12.65 2.00 -1.07
CA GLY A 96 -11.97 1.18 -2.09
C GLY A 96 -11.79 -0.30 -1.73
N LEU A 97 -11.38 -0.59 -0.49
CA LEU A 97 -11.28 -1.97 0.01
C LEU A 97 -12.67 -2.62 0.15
N THR A 98 -13.62 -1.90 0.74
CA THR A 98 -15.02 -2.32 0.86
C THR A 98 -15.67 -2.66 -0.49
N ILE A 99 -15.50 -1.84 -1.53
CA ILE A 99 -16.07 -2.07 -2.86
C ILE A 99 -15.50 -3.34 -3.49
N LYS A 100 -14.19 -3.59 -3.33
CA LYS A 100 -13.58 -4.83 -3.79
C LYS A 100 -14.19 -6.05 -3.11
N ARG A 101 -14.37 -5.98 -1.78
CA ARG A 101 -15.03 -7.05 -1.01
C ARG A 101 -16.47 -7.27 -1.47
N TRP A 102 -17.22 -6.18 -1.71
CA TRP A 102 -18.61 -6.21 -2.18
C TRP A 102 -18.77 -6.87 -3.54
N ARG A 103 -17.88 -6.56 -4.48
CA ARG A 103 -17.93 -7.14 -5.83
C ARG A 103 -17.98 -8.68 -5.78
N ASP A 104 -17.20 -9.27 -4.87
CA ASP A 104 -17.12 -10.72 -4.74
C ASP A 104 -18.15 -11.28 -3.73
N ASN A 105 -18.79 -10.42 -2.92
CA ASN A 105 -19.74 -10.77 -1.86
C ASN A 105 -20.91 -9.77 -1.76
N PRO A 106 -21.75 -9.61 -2.81
CA PRO A 106 -22.75 -8.54 -2.88
C PRO A 106 -23.89 -8.66 -1.85
N ASP A 107 -24.02 -9.83 -1.23
CA ASP A 107 -25.01 -10.11 -0.18
C ASP A 107 -24.45 -10.06 1.24
N ALA A 108 -23.16 -9.80 1.40
CA ALA A 108 -22.56 -9.60 2.70
C ALA A 108 -23.01 -8.27 3.33
N ARG A 109 -22.96 -8.24 4.66
CA ARG A 109 -23.18 -7.02 5.44
C ARG A 109 -21.87 -6.32 5.73
N TYR A 110 -21.83 -5.00 5.54
CA TYR A 110 -20.61 -4.21 5.69
C TYR A 110 -20.62 -3.33 6.94
N TYR A 111 -19.48 -3.23 7.61
CA TYR A 111 -19.24 -2.29 8.68
C TYR A 111 -18.01 -1.45 8.33
N CYS A 112 -18.16 -0.14 8.18
CA CYS A 112 -17.08 0.75 7.81
C CYS A 112 -16.84 1.77 8.91
N GLU A 113 -15.59 1.95 9.33
CA GLU A 113 -15.18 3.04 10.21
C GLU A 113 -14.34 4.05 9.42
N GLU A 114 -14.68 5.33 9.54
CA GLU A 114 -13.92 6.40 8.89
C GLU A 114 -13.91 7.64 9.78
N PHE A 115 -12.74 8.29 9.86
CA PHE A 115 -12.53 9.46 10.72
C PHE A 115 -12.81 10.79 10.00
N SER A 116 -12.49 10.88 8.71
CA SER A 116 -12.51 12.13 7.97
C SER A 116 -13.93 12.50 7.54
N ASP A 117 -14.43 13.61 8.07
CA ASP A 117 -15.66 14.28 7.65
C ASP A 117 -15.73 14.51 6.13
N ARG A 118 -14.59 14.74 5.49
CA ARG A 118 -14.46 14.88 4.03
C ARG A 118 -14.67 13.58 3.25
N ALA A 119 -14.34 12.42 3.82
CA ALA A 119 -14.41 11.13 3.15
C ALA A 119 -15.81 10.49 3.28
N ILE A 120 -16.47 10.69 4.42
CA ILE A 120 -17.81 10.14 4.73
C ILE A 120 -18.84 10.34 3.61
N PRO A 121 -19.01 11.54 3.01
CA PRO A 121 -19.96 11.72 1.91
C PRO A 121 -19.70 10.82 0.71
N PHE A 122 -18.43 10.63 0.33
CA PHE A 122 -18.04 9.78 -0.80
C PHE A 122 -18.18 8.30 -0.47
N LEU A 123 -17.84 7.91 0.77
CA LEU A 123 -18.09 6.56 1.26
C LEU A 123 -19.57 6.22 1.20
N LEU A 124 -20.44 7.08 1.76
CA LEU A 124 -21.89 6.91 1.71
C LEU A 124 -22.43 6.83 0.27
N PHE A 125 -21.92 7.68 -0.64
CA PHE A 125 -22.27 7.61 -2.06
C PHE A 125 -21.89 6.25 -2.64
N ASN A 126 -20.62 5.84 -2.48
CA ASN A 126 -20.09 4.60 -3.03
C ASN A 126 -20.86 3.39 -2.54
N LEU A 127 -21.24 3.34 -1.27
CA LEU A 127 -21.98 2.21 -0.74
C LEU A 127 -23.45 2.23 -1.19
N ALA A 128 -24.11 3.39 -1.15
CA ALA A 128 -25.54 3.47 -1.44
C ALA A 128 -25.87 3.25 -2.92
N ILE A 129 -25.05 3.77 -3.85
CA ILE A 129 -25.26 3.54 -5.30
C ILE A 129 -25.14 2.06 -5.69
N ARG A 130 -24.40 1.27 -4.88
CA ARG A 130 -24.19 -0.18 -5.06
C ARG A 130 -25.22 -1.04 -4.34
N ASN A 131 -26.23 -0.42 -3.72
CA ASN A 131 -27.25 -1.09 -2.92
C ASN A 131 -26.64 -1.97 -1.79
N ILE A 132 -25.56 -1.48 -1.16
CA ILE A 132 -24.89 -2.18 -0.05
C ILE A 132 -25.71 -2.08 1.23
N ASP A 133 -25.88 -3.20 1.93
CA ASP A 133 -26.40 -3.24 3.31
C ASP A 133 -25.25 -3.09 4.30
N GLY A 134 -25.38 -2.20 5.28
CA GLY A 134 -24.28 -1.98 6.21
C GLY A 134 -24.42 -0.80 7.16
N ILE A 135 -23.33 -0.51 7.83
CA ILE A 135 -23.18 0.57 8.80
C ILE A 135 -21.92 1.34 8.45
N VAL A 136 -22.02 2.67 8.38
CA VAL A 136 -20.88 3.58 8.34
C VAL A 136 -20.82 4.32 9.67
N TRP A 137 -19.79 4.03 10.46
CA TRP A 137 -19.48 4.69 11.71
C TRP A 137 -18.45 5.79 11.46
N HIS A 138 -18.84 7.04 11.70
CA HIS A 138 -17.99 8.21 11.57
C HIS A 138 -17.43 8.58 12.94
N GLY A 139 -16.14 8.39 13.14
CA GLY A 139 -15.48 8.60 14.41
C GLY A 139 -14.01 8.23 14.40
N ASP A 140 -13.35 8.40 15.55
CA ASP A 140 -11.97 8.00 15.75
C ASP A 140 -11.93 6.56 16.30
N SER A 141 -11.52 5.61 15.47
CA SER A 141 -11.42 4.19 15.83
C SER A 141 -10.54 3.94 17.06
N LEU A 142 -9.46 4.71 17.25
CA LEU A 142 -8.55 4.49 18.38
C LEU A 142 -9.09 5.09 19.68
N THR A 143 -9.73 6.25 19.65
CA THR A 143 -10.30 6.86 20.87
C THR A 143 -11.72 6.39 21.16
N ARG A 144 -12.39 5.77 20.17
CA ARG A 144 -13.84 5.46 20.13
C ARG A 144 -14.73 6.71 20.25
N GLU A 145 -14.22 7.88 19.90
CA GLU A 145 -15.03 9.09 19.83
C GLU A 145 -15.96 9.02 18.60
N GLU A 146 -17.27 8.87 18.85
CA GLU A 146 -18.28 8.83 17.80
C GLU A 146 -18.76 10.24 17.41
N PHE A 147 -18.71 10.57 16.12
CA PHE A 147 -19.28 11.78 15.54
C PHE A 147 -20.69 11.54 15.00
N ALA A 148 -20.90 10.46 14.25
CA ALA A 148 -22.20 10.06 13.71
C ALA A 148 -22.18 8.59 13.28
N THR A 149 -23.35 7.98 13.21
CA THR A 149 -23.50 6.65 12.58
C THR A 149 -24.61 6.66 11.54
N TYR A 150 -24.38 5.99 10.43
CA TYR A 150 -25.32 5.85 9.32
C TYR A 150 -25.61 4.38 9.08
N LYS A 151 -26.88 4.00 9.06
CA LYS A 151 -27.34 2.69 8.63
C LYS A 151 -27.72 2.77 7.16
N LEU A 152 -27.15 1.87 6.37
CA LEU A 152 -27.55 1.64 5.00
C LEU A 152 -28.37 0.36 4.95
N SER A 153 -29.46 0.36 4.18
CA SER A 153 -30.30 -0.82 4.00
C SER A 153 -30.66 -0.99 2.54
N LYS A 154 -30.60 -2.24 2.06
CA LYS A 154 -30.96 -2.58 0.67
C LYS A 154 -32.34 -2.03 0.32
N GLY A 155 -32.40 -1.26 -0.76
CA GLY A 155 -33.63 -0.82 -1.41
C GLY A 155 -33.91 -1.60 -2.68
N SER A 156 -34.87 -1.11 -3.48
CA SER A 156 -35.18 -1.69 -4.79
C SER A 156 -34.03 -1.57 -5.80
N GLN A 157 -33.29 -0.46 -5.75
CA GLN A 157 -32.18 -0.17 -6.66
C GLN A 157 -30.95 0.36 -5.94
N TYR A 158 -31.14 1.24 -4.96
CA TYR A 158 -30.07 1.86 -4.16
C TYR A 158 -30.35 1.69 -2.68
N SER A 159 -29.31 1.77 -1.85
CA SER A 159 -29.51 1.72 -0.41
C SER A 159 -30.25 2.97 0.08
N SER A 160 -31.16 2.77 1.04
CA SER A 160 -31.57 3.87 1.91
C SER A 160 -30.42 4.23 2.86
N ILE A 161 -30.39 5.49 3.32
CA ILE A 161 -29.42 5.96 4.31
C ILE A 161 -30.21 6.58 5.46
N GLU A 162 -30.06 6.03 6.65
CA GLU A 162 -30.64 6.55 7.89
C GLU A 162 -29.52 6.96 8.83
N LYS A 163 -29.53 8.22 9.28
CA LYS A 163 -28.63 8.65 10.36
C LYS A 163 -29.22 8.18 11.69
N VAL A 164 -28.46 7.41 12.45
CA VAL A 164 -28.87 6.93 13.76
C VAL A 164 -28.83 8.10 14.75
N ASN A 165 -29.95 8.34 15.45
CA ASN A 165 -30.13 9.51 16.31
C ASN A 165 -29.56 9.33 17.73
N GLU A 166 -29.40 8.08 18.18
CA GLU A 166 -28.82 7.75 19.48
C GLU A 166 -27.40 7.21 19.31
N LYS A 167 -26.42 7.95 19.86
CA LYS A 167 -25.01 7.50 19.88
C LYS A 167 -24.88 6.23 20.71
N GLY A 168 -24.01 5.32 20.30
CA GLY A 168 -23.76 4.04 20.98
C GLY A 168 -24.89 3.01 20.89
N LEU A 169 -25.91 3.24 20.04
CA LEU A 169 -27.04 2.29 19.86
C LEU A 169 -26.69 1.11 18.97
N LEU A 170 -25.65 1.26 18.13
CA LEU A 170 -25.03 0.16 17.42
C LEU A 170 -23.92 -0.40 18.29
N ASP A 171 -24.09 -1.66 18.69
CA ASP A 171 -23.22 -2.37 19.62
C ASP A 171 -21.75 -2.12 19.24
N ASN A 172 -20.97 -1.48 20.13
CA ASN A 172 -19.52 -1.26 19.94
C ASN A 172 -18.74 -2.58 19.91
N ASN A 173 -19.43 -3.72 19.94
CA ASN A 173 -18.92 -5.07 19.86
C ASN A 173 -19.28 -5.79 18.54
N ILE A 174 -19.42 -5.06 17.43
CA ILE A 174 -19.59 -5.68 16.10
C ILE A 174 -18.44 -6.64 15.83
N LYS A 175 -18.77 -7.91 15.59
CA LYS A 175 -17.87 -8.92 15.06
C LYS A 175 -18.25 -9.25 13.64
N THR A 176 -17.26 -9.41 12.78
CA THR A 176 -17.44 -9.74 11.35
C THR A 176 -16.57 -10.92 10.97
N ASP A 177 -17.01 -11.70 9.98
CA ASP A 177 -16.28 -12.87 9.49
C ASP A 177 -14.95 -12.47 8.86
N THR A 178 -14.90 -11.30 8.22
CA THR A 178 -13.66 -10.76 7.67
C THR A 178 -13.41 -9.31 8.03
N VAL A 179 -12.14 -8.97 8.27
CA VAL A 179 -11.71 -7.58 8.49
C VAL A 179 -10.66 -7.22 7.46
N ILE A 180 -10.84 -6.14 6.71
CA ILE A 180 -9.88 -5.63 5.74
C ILE A 180 -9.47 -4.21 6.14
N MET A 181 -8.18 -3.89 6.09
CA MET A 181 -7.70 -2.59 6.58
C MET A 181 -6.48 -2.09 5.83
N ASN A 182 -6.45 -0.77 5.59
CA ASN A 182 -5.24 -0.01 5.25
C ASN A 182 -5.20 1.26 6.11
N PRO A 183 -4.76 1.16 7.38
CA PRO A 183 -4.73 2.30 8.28
C PRO A 183 -3.64 3.32 7.89
N PRO A 184 -3.70 4.57 8.39
CA PRO A 184 -2.67 5.57 8.14
C PRO A 184 -1.33 5.15 8.76
N TYR A 185 -0.28 5.07 7.93
CA TYR A 185 1.01 4.51 8.34
C TYR A 185 1.74 5.35 9.38
N SER A 186 2.07 4.72 10.51
CA SER A 186 2.87 5.31 11.57
C SER A 186 2.35 6.71 11.99
N MET A 187 1.04 6.89 11.97
CA MET A 187 0.40 8.13 12.39
C MET A 187 0.61 8.32 13.90
N PRO A 188 1.04 9.51 14.36
CA PRO A 188 1.04 9.81 15.78
C PRO A 188 -0.37 9.71 16.36
N TRP A 189 -0.48 9.19 17.58
CA TRP A 189 -1.74 9.08 18.30
C TRP A 189 -1.52 9.41 19.78
N ASN A 190 -2.59 9.43 20.56
CA ASN A 190 -2.52 9.76 21.98
C ASN A 190 -2.91 8.55 22.85
N PRO A 191 -1.98 7.58 23.07
CA PRO A 191 -2.25 6.46 23.97
C PRO A 191 -2.47 6.99 25.39
N LYS A 192 -3.55 6.55 26.02
CA LYS A 192 -3.85 6.88 27.41
C LYS A 192 -3.83 5.60 28.27
N PRO A 193 -3.29 5.63 29.50
CA PRO A 193 -3.20 4.42 30.34
C PRO A 193 -4.53 3.68 30.52
N GLU A 194 -5.67 4.39 30.55
CA GLU A 194 -7.01 3.78 30.63
C GLU A 194 -7.34 2.85 29.46
N TYR A 195 -6.67 2.99 28.31
CA TYR A 195 -6.87 2.09 27.17
C TYR A 195 -6.44 0.66 27.48
N LEU A 196 -5.52 0.44 28.42
CA LEU A 196 -5.15 -0.90 28.88
C LEU A 196 -6.29 -1.64 29.59
N GLN A 197 -7.39 -0.96 29.94
CA GLN A 197 -8.58 -1.60 30.48
C GLN A 197 -9.58 -2.02 29.40
N GLN A 198 -9.32 -1.67 28.14
CA GLN A 198 -10.21 -2.01 27.03
C GLN A 198 -9.86 -3.41 26.50
N PRO A 199 -10.86 -4.24 26.15
CA PRO A 199 -10.62 -5.62 25.69
C PRO A 199 -9.65 -5.76 24.53
N ARG A 200 -9.58 -4.76 23.64
CA ARG A 200 -8.68 -4.72 22.48
C ARG A 200 -7.20 -4.51 22.83
N PHE A 201 -6.89 -4.01 24.03
CA PHE A 201 -5.50 -3.69 24.43
C PHE A 201 -5.07 -4.41 25.71
N SER A 202 -6.00 -4.83 26.56
CA SER A 202 -5.72 -5.34 27.91
C SER A 202 -4.81 -6.56 27.94
N GLU A 203 -4.91 -7.42 26.93
CA GLU A 203 -4.12 -8.65 26.81
C GLU A 203 -2.62 -8.40 26.54
N TYR A 204 -2.25 -7.22 26.04
CA TYR A 204 -0.89 -6.93 25.59
C TYR A 204 -0.04 -6.21 26.62
N GLU A 205 -0.63 -5.78 27.75
CA GLU A 205 -0.01 -5.05 28.88
C GLU A 205 0.63 -3.69 28.53
N VAL A 206 0.83 -3.39 27.25
CA VAL A 206 1.42 -2.15 26.74
C VAL A 206 0.61 -1.62 25.57
N LEU A 207 0.68 -0.31 25.36
CA LEU A 207 0.09 0.35 24.21
C LEU A 207 1.15 0.60 23.13
N ALA A 208 0.73 0.69 21.87
CA ALA A 208 1.61 1.09 20.79
C ALA A 208 2.24 2.47 21.07
N PRO A 209 3.48 2.74 20.61
CA PRO A 209 4.16 4.00 20.88
C PRO A 209 3.38 5.23 20.39
N LYS A 210 3.49 6.37 21.09
CA LYS A 210 2.80 7.63 20.73
C LYS A 210 3.02 8.06 19.27
N SER A 211 4.22 7.80 18.72
CA SER A 211 4.57 8.15 17.34
C SER A 211 4.18 7.09 16.29
N LYS A 212 3.61 5.94 16.71
CA LYS A 212 3.33 4.76 15.90
C LYS A 212 2.01 4.10 16.32
N SER A 213 0.92 4.40 15.60
CA SER A 213 -0.39 3.79 15.81
C SER A 213 -0.60 2.45 15.09
N ASP A 214 0.40 1.93 14.36
CA ASP A 214 0.27 0.76 13.50
C ASP A 214 -0.31 -0.46 14.24
N TYR A 215 0.25 -0.83 15.41
CA TYR A 215 -0.31 -1.90 16.25
C TYR A 215 -1.64 -1.52 16.90
N ALA A 216 -1.91 -0.25 17.20
CA ALA A 216 -3.20 0.15 17.78
C ALA A 216 -4.36 -0.12 16.79
N PHE A 217 -4.15 0.17 15.50
CA PHE A 217 -5.12 -0.18 14.45
C PHE A 217 -5.21 -1.69 14.19
N LEU A 218 -4.07 -2.41 14.19
CA LEU A 218 -4.09 -3.87 14.05
C LEU A 218 -4.95 -4.51 15.14
N LEU A 219 -4.76 -4.09 16.39
CA LEU A 219 -5.52 -4.60 17.53
C LEU A 219 -7.00 -4.20 17.47
N GLU A 220 -7.32 -3.02 16.93
CA GLU A 220 -8.71 -2.62 16.68
C GLU A 220 -9.41 -3.52 15.66
N GLY A 221 -8.74 -3.79 14.52
CA GLY A 221 -9.27 -4.74 13.54
C GLY A 221 -9.46 -6.13 14.11
N LEU A 222 -8.46 -6.62 14.87
CA LEU A 222 -8.53 -7.94 15.51
C LEU A 222 -9.65 -8.01 16.55
N TYR A 223 -9.96 -6.90 17.22
CA TYR A 223 -11.12 -6.81 18.11
C TYR A 223 -12.42 -6.97 17.32
N HIS A 224 -12.58 -6.36 16.15
CA HIS A 224 -13.78 -6.53 15.30
C HIS A 224 -13.85 -7.87 14.54
N LEU A 225 -12.83 -8.71 14.63
CA LEU A 225 -12.81 -10.02 13.97
C LEU A 225 -13.59 -11.06 14.79
N ALA A 226 -14.48 -11.81 14.14
CA ALA A 226 -15.15 -12.97 14.72
C ALA A 226 -14.16 -14.11 15.03
N ASP A 227 -14.56 -15.02 15.91
CA ASP A 227 -13.70 -16.11 16.41
C ASP A 227 -13.24 -17.11 15.34
N ASN A 228 -13.98 -17.24 14.23
CA ASN A 228 -13.59 -18.06 13.07
C ASN A 228 -13.24 -17.18 11.85
N GLY A 229 -13.03 -15.89 12.07
CA GLY A 229 -12.82 -14.92 11.00
C GLY A 229 -11.38 -14.86 10.48
N THR A 230 -11.22 -14.21 9.34
CA THR A 230 -9.90 -13.85 8.78
C THR A 230 -9.77 -12.34 8.60
N MET A 231 -8.66 -11.77 9.04
CA MET A 231 -8.30 -10.38 8.86
C MET A 231 -7.12 -10.25 7.89
N SER A 232 -7.14 -9.24 7.04
CA SER A 232 -6.03 -8.83 6.19
C SER A 232 -5.76 -7.35 6.40
N ILE A 233 -4.56 -7.01 6.86
CA ILE A 233 -4.15 -5.63 7.15
C ILE A 233 -2.86 -5.29 6.43
N ILE A 234 -2.87 -4.12 5.76
CA ILE A 234 -1.73 -3.57 5.04
C ILE A 234 -0.97 -2.62 5.97
N LEU A 235 0.34 -2.83 6.14
CA LEU A 235 1.19 -2.04 7.04
C LEU A 235 2.60 -1.80 6.45
N PRO A 236 3.36 -0.83 6.98
CA PRO A 236 4.80 -0.72 6.70
C PRO A 236 5.59 -1.82 7.41
N HIS A 237 6.73 -2.24 6.84
CA HIS A 237 7.57 -3.32 7.39
C HIS A 237 8.05 -3.11 8.83
N GLY A 238 8.11 -1.88 9.33
CA GLY A 238 8.56 -1.62 10.70
C GLY A 238 7.77 -2.37 11.78
N ILE A 239 6.50 -2.72 11.52
CA ILE A 239 5.67 -3.55 12.41
C ILE A 239 6.34 -4.91 12.74
N LEU A 240 7.14 -5.43 11.81
CA LEU A 240 7.76 -6.75 11.86
C LEU A 240 8.94 -6.81 12.83
N PHE A 241 9.66 -5.71 13.05
CA PHE A 241 10.96 -5.75 13.74
C PHE A 241 11.21 -4.62 14.74
N ARG A 242 10.34 -3.61 14.84
CA ARG A 242 10.51 -2.56 15.86
C ARG A 242 10.47 -3.15 17.28
N GLY A 243 11.30 -2.60 18.15
CA GLY A 243 11.52 -3.09 19.53
C GLY A 243 10.51 -2.56 20.55
N GLN A 244 10.87 -2.64 21.83
CA GLN A 244 10.13 -2.03 22.96
C GLN A 244 8.67 -2.50 23.03
N ALA A 245 7.70 -1.59 23.18
CA ALA A 245 6.29 -1.93 23.29
C ALA A 245 5.77 -2.75 22.10
N GLU A 246 6.22 -2.45 20.89
CA GLU A 246 5.81 -3.17 19.69
C GLU A 246 6.34 -4.60 19.65
N ALA A 247 7.53 -4.86 20.21
CA ALA A 247 8.04 -6.22 20.34
C ALA A 247 7.21 -7.06 21.32
N LYS A 248 6.72 -6.46 22.42
CA LYS A 248 5.82 -7.13 23.37
C LYS A 248 4.48 -7.48 22.72
N ILE A 249 3.87 -6.52 22.02
CA ILE A 249 2.60 -6.75 21.30
C ILE A 249 2.78 -7.86 20.26
N ARG A 250 3.84 -7.80 19.46
CA ARG A 250 4.15 -8.80 18.44
C ARG A 250 4.33 -10.20 19.01
N LYS A 251 5.10 -10.30 20.10
CA LYS A 251 5.30 -11.56 20.82
C LYS A 251 3.96 -12.16 21.26
N GLN A 252 3.10 -11.36 21.91
CA GLN A 252 1.78 -11.81 22.36
C GLN A 252 0.88 -12.26 21.20
N LEU A 253 0.88 -11.55 20.07
CA LEU A 253 0.13 -11.95 18.87
C LEU A 253 0.57 -13.32 18.33
N ILE A 254 1.87 -13.63 18.40
CA ILE A 254 2.43 -14.93 18.00
C ILE A 254 2.06 -16.01 19.02
N GLU A 255 2.22 -15.74 20.31
CA GLU A 255 1.90 -16.67 21.40
C GLU A 255 0.40 -17.03 21.44
N ASN A 256 -0.46 -16.06 21.14
CA ASN A 256 -1.90 -16.27 21.01
C ASN A 256 -2.31 -16.95 19.68
N ASN A 257 -1.33 -17.29 18.85
CA ASN A 257 -1.53 -17.91 17.55
C ASN A 257 -2.42 -17.09 16.60
N TYR A 258 -2.34 -15.75 16.63
CA TYR A 258 -3.19 -14.90 15.80
C TYR A 258 -2.64 -14.60 14.40
N ILE A 259 -1.32 -14.65 14.20
CA ILE A 259 -0.69 -14.33 12.90
C ILE A 259 -0.66 -15.57 12.00
N ASP A 260 -1.44 -15.59 10.93
CA ASP A 260 -1.52 -16.72 9.99
C ASP A 260 -0.47 -16.67 8.88
N ALA A 261 -0.21 -15.46 8.36
CA ALA A 261 0.79 -15.23 7.33
C ALA A 261 1.37 -13.81 7.34
N VAL A 262 2.62 -13.69 6.87
CA VAL A 262 3.36 -12.44 6.66
C VAL A 262 3.77 -12.37 5.19
N ILE A 263 3.18 -11.45 4.43
CA ILE A 263 3.39 -11.34 2.97
C ILE A 263 4.07 -10.02 2.66
N GLY A 264 5.37 -10.05 2.38
CA GLY A 264 6.15 -8.89 1.96
C GLY A 264 5.85 -8.55 0.50
N LEU A 265 5.45 -7.32 0.25
CA LEU A 265 5.11 -6.82 -1.08
C LEU A 265 6.20 -5.91 -1.64
N PRO A 266 6.18 -5.66 -2.96
CA PRO A 266 7.11 -4.74 -3.62
C PRO A 266 7.12 -3.35 -2.99
N ASP A 267 8.24 -2.66 -3.15
CA ASP A 267 8.34 -1.23 -2.88
C ASP A 267 7.59 -0.42 -3.96
N LYS A 268 7.41 0.88 -3.72
CA LYS A 268 6.86 1.84 -4.71
C LYS A 268 5.50 1.46 -5.32
N LEU A 269 4.68 0.67 -4.63
CA LEU A 269 3.29 0.42 -5.03
C LEU A 269 2.44 1.69 -4.86
N PHE A 270 2.67 2.41 -3.78
CA PHE A 270 1.99 3.66 -3.45
C PHE A 270 2.63 4.85 -4.16
N LEU A 271 1.85 5.87 -4.53
CA LEU A 271 2.38 7.05 -5.23
C LEU A 271 3.13 7.99 -4.28
N SER A 272 2.76 8.00 -3.00
CA SER A 272 3.30 8.93 -2.00
C SER A 272 4.54 8.43 -1.28
N THR A 273 4.86 7.13 -1.38
CA THR A 273 5.97 6.52 -0.63
C THR A 273 6.63 5.39 -1.40
N ASN A 274 7.96 5.31 -1.26
CA ASN A 274 8.78 4.23 -1.81
C ASN A 274 8.98 3.09 -0.81
N ILE A 275 8.31 3.11 0.34
CA ILE A 275 8.51 2.11 1.39
C ILE A 275 7.84 0.79 0.96
N PRO A 276 8.50 -0.36 1.12
CA PRO A 276 7.87 -1.67 0.94
C PRO A 276 6.78 -1.90 1.98
N THR A 277 5.72 -2.58 1.57
CA THR A 277 4.56 -2.86 2.41
C THR A 277 4.46 -4.34 2.74
N VAL A 278 3.72 -4.66 3.78
CA VAL A 278 3.42 -6.03 4.19
C VAL A 278 1.91 -6.17 4.32
N VAL A 279 1.39 -7.30 3.88
CA VAL A 279 0.05 -7.76 4.26
C VAL A 279 0.21 -8.79 5.35
N LEU A 280 -0.34 -8.50 6.53
CA LEU A 280 -0.49 -9.48 7.60
C LEU A 280 -1.87 -10.11 7.49
N VAL A 281 -1.90 -11.44 7.49
CA VAL A 281 -3.14 -12.20 7.62
C VAL A 281 -3.25 -12.68 9.05
N LEU A 282 -4.35 -12.36 9.72
CA LEU A 282 -4.62 -12.79 11.10
C LEU A 282 -5.88 -13.64 11.13
N LYS A 283 -5.91 -14.67 11.99
CA LYS A 283 -7.12 -15.45 12.27
C LYS A 283 -7.16 -15.84 13.74
N LYS A 284 -8.35 -15.99 14.28
CA LYS A 284 -8.58 -16.55 15.62
C LYS A 284 -8.78 -18.07 15.54
N ASN A 285 -8.59 -18.76 16.67
CA ASN A 285 -8.84 -20.19 16.83
C ASN A 285 -8.19 -21.08 15.76
N ARG A 286 -6.97 -20.72 15.33
CA ARG A 286 -6.21 -21.47 14.34
C ARG A 286 -5.77 -22.81 14.93
N THR A 287 -5.93 -23.87 14.13
CA THR A 287 -5.51 -25.23 14.51
C THR A 287 -4.03 -25.49 14.23
N ASN A 288 -3.46 -24.81 13.24
CA ASN A 288 -2.03 -24.81 12.98
C ASN A 288 -1.34 -23.69 13.75
N HIS A 289 -0.11 -23.94 14.19
CA HIS A 289 0.70 -22.99 14.97
C HIS A 289 1.86 -22.38 14.17
N ASP A 290 2.05 -22.82 12.92
CA ASP A 290 3.04 -22.26 12.01
C ASP A 290 2.61 -20.91 11.43
N VAL A 291 3.53 -20.09 10.95
CA VAL A 291 3.22 -18.87 10.19
C VAL A 291 3.83 -18.98 8.79
N LEU A 292 3.04 -18.68 7.76
CA LEU A 292 3.54 -18.65 6.39
C LEU A 292 4.17 -17.29 6.08
N PHE A 293 5.45 -17.29 5.74
CA PHE A 293 6.14 -16.12 5.19
C PHE A 293 6.18 -16.22 3.67
N ILE A 294 5.88 -15.12 2.99
CA ILE A 294 6.02 -14.97 1.54
C ILE A 294 6.80 -13.68 1.27
N ASP A 295 7.94 -13.78 0.60
CA ASP A 295 8.67 -12.63 0.06
C ASP A 295 8.27 -12.42 -1.40
N ALA A 296 7.23 -11.61 -1.61
CA ALA A 296 6.78 -11.18 -2.92
C ALA A 296 7.38 -9.81 -3.32
N SER A 297 8.49 -9.38 -2.70
CA SER A 297 9.12 -8.07 -3.01
C SER A 297 9.55 -7.91 -4.47
N LYS A 298 9.84 -9.03 -5.16
CA LYS A 298 10.20 -9.08 -6.59
C LYS A 298 9.00 -9.29 -7.52
N GLU A 299 7.78 -9.43 -7.00
CA GLU A 299 6.58 -9.69 -7.78
C GLU A 299 5.95 -8.41 -8.31
N PHE A 300 6.56 -7.74 -9.29
CA PHE A 300 5.98 -6.53 -9.88
C PHE A 300 6.40 -6.32 -11.33
N ASN A 301 5.59 -5.55 -12.03
CA ASN A 301 6.00 -4.86 -13.25
C ASN A 301 6.40 -3.42 -12.92
N LYS A 302 7.56 -3.00 -13.42
CA LYS A 302 8.08 -1.65 -13.22
C LYS A 302 7.39 -0.67 -14.17
N LEU A 303 6.76 0.38 -13.64
CA LEU A 303 6.10 1.43 -14.41
C LEU A 303 6.62 2.82 -14.02
N ASN A 304 7.52 3.40 -14.80
CA ASN A 304 8.10 4.73 -14.55
C ASN A 304 8.53 4.93 -13.07
N ASN A 305 7.72 5.65 -12.30
CA ASN A 305 7.93 6.02 -10.90
C ASN A 305 7.16 5.15 -9.88
N LYS A 306 6.41 4.14 -10.32
CA LYS A 306 5.69 3.19 -9.45
C LYS A 306 5.90 1.74 -9.91
N ASN A 307 5.68 0.81 -9.00
CA ASN A 307 5.57 -0.61 -9.31
C ASN A 307 4.09 -0.99 -9.35
N GLU A 308 3.76 -2.00 -10.17
CA GLU A 308 2.41 -2.51 -10.31
C GLU A 308 2.39 -4.03 -10.10
N LEU A 309 1.42 -4.50 -9.32
CA LEU A 309 1.12 -5.92 -9.18
C LEU A 309 0.19 -6.33 -10.33
N THR A 310 0.68 -7.19 -11.22
CA THR A 310 -0.16 -7.77 -12.28
C THR A 310 -1.01 -8.92 -11.76
N ARG A 311 -1.98 -9.38 -12.56
CA ARG A 311 -2.78 -10.56 -12.23
C ARG A 311 -1.90 -11.80 -11.95
N ASP A 312 -0.87 -12.04 -12.76
CA ASP A 312 0.04 -13.19 -12.59
C ASP A 312 0.81 -13.11 -11.26
N ASN A 313 1.28 -11.91 -10.89
CA ASN A 313 1.92 -11.69 -9.59
C ASN A 313 0.97 -12.02 -8.43
N ILE A 314 -0.28 -11.56 -8.53
CA ILE A 314 -1.32 -11.78 -7.53
C ILE A 314 -1.65 -13.27 -7.43
N ASP A 315 -1.87 -13.95 -8.56
CA ASP A 315 -2.19 -15.38 -8.60
C ASP A 315 -1.08 -16.24 -7.99
N LYS A 316 0.19 -15.86 -8.19
CA LYS A 316 1.33 -16.53 -7.54
C LYS A 316 1.31 -16.35 -6.02
N ILE A 317 1.06 -15.14 -5.53
CA ILE A 317 0.94 -14.85 -4.08
C ILE A 317 -0.22 -15.65 -3.47
N ILE A 318 -1.42 -15.56 -4.08
CA ILE A 318 -2.63 -16.19 -3.58
C ILE A 318 -2.54 -17.72 -3.64
N SER A 319 -1.99 -18.29 -4.72
CA SER A 319 -1.80 -19.73 -4.82
C SER A 319 -0.79 -20.25 -3.80
N THR A 320 0.30 -19.52 -3.56
CA THR A 320 1.29 -19.86 -2.53
C THR A 320 0.66 -19.83 -1.14
N TYR A 321 -0.12 -18.78 -0.83
CA TYR A 321 -0.86 -18.67 0.42
C TYR A 321 -1.83 -19.87 0.63
N LYS A 322 -2.64 -20.18 -0.38
CA LYS A 322 -3.62 -21.28 -0.32
C LYS A 322 -2.98 -22.65 -0.20
N GLN A 323 -1.84 -22.87 -0.85
CA GLN A 323 -1.12 -24.14 -0.78
C GLN A 323 -0.35 -24.30 0.54
N ARG A 324 0.05 -23.19 1.17
CA ARG A 324 0.81 -23.16 2.43
C ARG A 324 2.05 -24.06 2.39
N LYS A 325 2.88 -23.89 1.36
CA LYS A 325 4.12 -24.66 1.18
C LYS A 325 5.32 -23.73 1.15
N SER A 326 6.43 -24.20 1.70
CA SER A 326 7.73 -23.57 1.48
C SER A 326 8.11 -23.67 0.01
N ILE A 327 8.61 -22.57 -0.55
CA ILE A 327 9.09 -22.46 -1.92
C ILE A 327 10.45 -21.78 -1.83
N ASP A 328 11.48 -22.40 -2.42
CA ASP A 328 12.84 -21.90 -2.39
C ASP A 328 12.90 -20.41 -2.78
N LYS A 329 13.56 -19.61 -1.93
CA LYS A 329 13.72 -18.14 -2.07
C LYS A 329 12.44 -17.32 -2.18
N TYR A 330 11.28 -17.88 -1.85
CA TYR A 330 10.00 -17.18 -2.02
C TYR A 330 9.07 -17.33 -0.83
N ALA A 331 8.96 -18.53 -0.24
CA ALA A 331 8.06 -18.76 0.88
C ALA A 331 8.63 -19.77 1.87
N SER A 332 8.29 -19.60 3.14
CA SER A 332 8.70 -20.50 4.22
C SER A 332 7.58 -20.66 5.24
N VAL A 333 7.31 -21.91 5.63
CA VAL A 333 6.42 -22.24 6.75
C VAL A 333 7.27 -22.31 8.01
N VAL A 334 7.05 -21.37 8.94
CA VAL A 334 7.90 -21.13 10.10
C VAL A 334 7.23 -21.63 11.36
N SER A 335 7.97 -22.37 12.19
CA SER A 335 7.49 -22.94 13.45
C SER A 335 7.49 -21.93 14.61
N TYR A 336 6.88 -22.30 15.73
CA TYR A 336 6.92 -21.44 16.92
C TYR A 336 8.34 -21.32 17.49
N GLU A 337 9.10 -22.42 17.45
CA GLU A 337 10.48 -22.51 17.93
C GLU A 337 11.39 -21.52 17.19
N ASP A 338 11.23 -21.39 15.88
CA ASP A 338 11.98 -20.42 15.07
C ASP A 338 11.77 -18.97 15.53
N PHE A 339 10.56 -18.63 16.02
CA PHE A 339 10.29 -17.30 16.58
C PHE A 339 11.00 -17.08 17.91
N VAL A 340 11.11 -18.10 18.75
CA VAL A 340 11.84 -18.02 20.01
C VAL A 340 13.32 -17.75 19.73
N GLU A 341 13.92 -18.44 18.76
CA GLU A 341 15.30 -18.23 18.35
C GLU A 341 15.56 -16.86 17.71
N ASN A 342 14.54 -16.25 17.11
CA ASN A 342 14.61 -14.94 16.46
C ASN A 342 14.04 -13.79 17.30
N ASP A 343 13.88 -13.96 18.62
CA ASP A 343 13.33 -12.94 19.53
C ASP A 343 11.97 -12.37 19.05
N PHE A 344 11.12 -13.23 18.51
CA PHE A 344 9.82 -12.89 17.92
C PHE A 344 9.89 -11.80 16.83
N ASN A 345 11.05 -11.64 16.18
CA ASN A 345 11.24 -10.71 15.07
C ASN A 345 10.67 -11.30 13.78
N LEU A 346 9.71 -10.62 13.15
CA LEU A 346 9.04 -11.09 11.92
C LEU A 346 9.69 -10.53 10.64
N ASN A 347 10.94 -10.03 10.69
CA ASN A 347 11.63 -9.59 9.47
C ASN A 347 11.74 -10.77 8.50
N ILE A 348 11.16 -10.60 7.30
CA ILE A 348 10.95 -11.67 6.32
C ILE A 348 12.27 -12.36 5.93
N HIS A 349 13.36 -11.59 5.79
CA HIS A 349 14.68 -12.11 5.42
C HIS A 349 15.32 -13.03 6.49
N ARG A 350 14.74 -13.14 7.69
CA ARG A 350 15.15 -14.14 8.68
C ARG A 350 14.61 -15.53 8.38
N TYR A 351 13.56 -15.62 7.58
CA TYR A 351 12.81 -16.86 7.34
C TYR A 351 12.74 -17.27 5.88
N VAL A 352 12.88 -16.31 4.96
CA VAL A 352 12.97 -16.54 3.53
C VAL A 352 14.33 -16.05 3.06
N ASP A 353 15.24 -16.99 2.81
CA ASP A 353 16.55 -16.67 2.23
C ASP A 353 16.40 -16.42 0.74
N THR A 354 16.43 -15.14 0.35
CA THR A 354 16.37 -14.72 -1.05
C THR A 354 17.76 -14.49 -1.66
N PHE A 355 18.84 -14.86 -0.96
CA PHE A 355 20.19 -14.62 -1.43
C PHE A 355 20.46 -15.40 -2.72
N GLU A 356 21.00 -14.68 -3.71
CA GLU A 356 21.54 -15.27 -4.92
C GLU A 356 23.03 -14.95 -4.91
N PRO A 357 23.91 -15.96 -4.76
CA PRO A 357 25.34 -15.70 -4.90
C PRO A 357 25.59 -15.16 -6.30
N GLU A 358 26.23 -13.98 -6.38
CA GLU A 358 26.61 -13.41 -7.67
C GLU A 358 27.50 -14.42 -8.40
N PRO A 359 27.28 -14.64 -9.72
CA PRO A 359 28.14 -15.50 -10.49
C PRO A 359 29.57 -14.95 -10.41
N VAL A 360 30.50 -15.79 -9.97
CA VAL A 360 31.91 -15.41 -9.88
C VAL A 360 32.40 -15.11 -11.30
N ILE A 361 32.60 -13.83 -11.60
CA ILE A 361 33.14 -13.41 -12.90
C ILE A 361 34.61 -13.89 -12.92
N PRO A 362 35.01 -14.73 -13.90
CA PRO A 362 36.38 -15.17 -14.00
C PRO A 362 37.30 -13.95 -14.18
N ILE A 363 38.34 -13.83 -13.35
CA ILE A 363 39.25 -12.68 -13.40
C ILE A 363 39.86 -12.50 -14.80
N GLY A 364 40.09 -13.60 -15.53
CA GLY A 364 40.57 -13.55 -16.91
C GLY A 364 39.59 -12.89 -17.88
N GLN A 365 38.28 -13.06 -17.68
CA GLN A 365 37.26 -12.39 -18.49
C GLN A 365 37.22 -10.90 -18.17
N THR A 366 37.21 -10.53 -16.88
CA THR A 366 37.24 -9.12 -16.46
C THR A 366 38.47 -8.38 -16.99
N VAL A 367 39.64 -9.03 -16.94
CA VAL A 367 40.90 -8.46 -17.47
C VAL A 367 40.80 -8.28 -18.99
N LYS A 368 40.24 -9.26 -19.71
CA LYS A 368 40.04 -9.16 -21.16
C LYS A 368 39.09 -8.02 -21.52
N GLU A 369 37.94 -7.92 -20.87
CA GLU A 369 36.96 -6.85 -21.06
C GLU A 369 37.57 -5.48 -20.75
N LEU A 370 38.39 -5.36 -19.70
CA LEU A 370 39.12 -4.13 -19.37
C LEU A 370 40.06 -3.70 -20.50
N PHE A 371 40.84 -4.64 -21.06
CA PHE A 371 41.74 -4.35 -22.17
C PHE A 371 40.99 -4.00 -23.47
N GLU A 372 39.87 -4.64 -23.74
CA GLU A 372 39.01 -4.33 -24.89
C GLU A 372 38.39 -2.93 -24.74
N LEU A 373 37.91 -2.59 -23.55
CA LEU A 373 37.36 -1.26 -23.25
C LEU A 373 38.40 -0.16 -23.34
N ASP A 374 39.63 -0.36 -22.85
CA ASP A 374 40.68 0.66 -22.98
C ASP A 374 41.11 0.83 -24.46
N GLN A 375 41.21 -0.24 -25.24
CA GLN A 375 41.45 -0.15 -26.68
C GLN A 375 40.35 0.62 -27.41
N GLU A 376 39.09 0.35 -27.08
CA GLU A 376 37.95 1.05 -27.67
C GLU A 376 37.92 2.52 -27.24
N GLU A 377 38.22 2.83 -25.98
CA GLU A 377 38.36 4.20 -25.49
C GLU A 377 39.47 4.95 -26.25
N GLN A 378 40.62 4.30 -26.46
CA GLN A 378 41.74 4.85 -27.24
C GLN A 378 41.34 5.12 -28.70
N ARG A 379 40.60 4.19 -29.32
CA ARG A 379 40.08 4.34 -30.69
C ARG A 379 39.13 5.53 -30.80
N LEU A 380 38.11 5.58 -29.94
CA LEU A 380 37.11 6.66 -29.91
C LEU A 380 37.75 8.02 -29.64
N PHE A 381 38.73 8.12 -28.73
CA PHE A 381 39.47 9.37 -28.50
C PHE A 381 40.29 9.80 -29.71
N SER A 382 40.89 8.85 -30.44
CA SER A 382 41.66 9.15 -31.65
C SER A 382 40.74 9.68 -32.76
N GLU A 383 39.57 9.06 -32.96
CA GLU A 383 38.56 9.52 -33.91
C GLU A 383 38.00 10.90 -33.57
N LEU A 384 37.73 11.15 -32.28
CA LEU A 384 37.31 12.46 -31.78
C LEU A 384 38.39 13.52 -32.03
N SER A 385 39.66 13.19 -31.74
CA SER A 385 40.80 14.10 -31.97
C SER A 385 40.93 14.46 -33.46
N LEU A 386 40.82 13.49 -34.36
CA LEU A 386 40.83 13.73 -35.81
C LEU A 386 39.67 14.63 -36.25
N SER A 387 38.46 14.34 -35.77
CA SER A 387 37.26 15.12 -36.08
C SER A 387 37.39 16.57 -35.62
N VAL A 388 37.87 16.79 -34.40
CA VAL A 388 38.08 18.14 -33.85
C VAL A 388 39.22 18.86 -34.57
N ASN A 389 40.29 18.17 -34.95
CA ASN A 389 41.41 18.76 -35.69
C ASN A 389 40.97 19.29 -37.07
N ALA A 390 39.99 18.64 -37.71
CA ALA A 390 39.41 19.05 -38.99
C ALA A 390 38.48 20.27 -38.90
N LEU A 391 38.05 20.67 -37.69
CA LEU A 391 37.21 21.86 -37.51
C LEU A 391 38.00 23.14 -37.79
N VAL A 392 37.29 24.14 -38.33
CA VAL A 392 37.79 25.50 -38.57
C VAL A 392 36.80 26.47 -37.94
N ALA A 393 37.29 27.47 -37.21
CA ALA A 393 36.43 28.49 -36.61
C ALA A 393 35.89 29.44 -37.70
N THR A 394 34.59 29.78 -37.63
CA THR A 394 33.90 30.51 -38.71
C THR A 394 33.30 31.87 -38.30
N GLN A 395 33.31 32.24 -37.02
CA GLN A 395 32.54 33.41 -36.53
C GLN A 395 33.36 34.46 -35.78
N SER A 396 34.31 34.10 -34.90
CA SER A 396 35.12 35.08 -34.16
C SER A 396 36.56 34.62 -33.88
N LEU A 397 37.44 35.60 -33.56
CA LEU A 397 38.81 35.35 -33.07
C LEU A 397 38.83 34.55 -31.75
N GLN A 398 37.81 34.72 -30.91
CA GLN A 398 37.66 33.97 -29.66
C GLN A 398 37.37 32.49 -29.93
N ASP A 399 36.51 32.18 -30.90
CA ASP A 399 36.20 30.80 -31.28
C ASP A 399 37.43 30.07 -31.84
N ALA A 400 38.27 30.77 -32.60
CA ALA A 400 39.54 30.23 -33.08
C ALA A 400 40.48 29.87 -31.92
N HIS A 401 40.59 30.76 -30.93
CA HIS A 401 41.42 30.54 -29.76
C HIS A 401 40.92 29.38 -28.88
N ASP A 402 39.61 29.26 -28.68
CA ASP A 402 39.03 28.18 -27.88
C ASP A 402 39.08 26.82 -28.60
N LEU A 403 38.95 26.82 -29.93
CA LEU A 403 39.16 25.62 -30.75
C LEU A 403 40.63 25.15 -30.67
N ASP A 404 41.60 26.06 -30.72
CA ASP A 404 43.02 25.72 -30.58
C ASP A 404 43.34 25.15 -29.20
N LYS A 405 42.72 25.67 -28.13
CA LYS A 405 42.83 25.08 -26.78
C LYS A 405 42.28 23.66 -26.73
N LEU A 406 41.12 23.43 -27.34
CA LEU A 406 40.51 22.10 -27.37
C LEU A 406 41.38 21.09 -28.16
N LYS A 407 41.90 21.50 -29.32
CA LYS A 407 42.85 20.71 -30.12
C LYS A 407 44.11 20.36 -29.30
N ALA A 408 44.70 21.34 -28.61
CA ALA A 408 45.86 21.13 -27.76
C ALA A 408 45.58 20.15 -26.61
N TYR A 409 44.42 20.27 -25.96
CA TYR A 409 44.00 19.37 -24.88
C TYR A 409 43.85 17.92 -25.37
N LEU A 410 43.13 17.71 -26.48
CA LEU A 410 42.91 16.37 -27.03
C LEU A 410 44.21 15.72 -27.50
N ASN A 411 45.09 16.47 -28.17
CA ASN A 411 46.39 15.97 -28.63
C ASN A 411 47.31 15.62 -27.45
N ALA A 412 47.31 16.41 -26.37
CA ALA A 412 48.08 16.10 -25.16
C ALA A 412 47.56 14.85 -24.45
N LYS A 413 46.23 14.66 -24.41
CA LYS A 413 45.59 13.48 -23.80
C LYS A 413 45.86 12.21 -24.60
N ALA A 414 45.76 12.27 -25.93
CA ALA A 414 46.11 11.15 -26.82
C ALA A 414 47.58 10.72 -26.65
N LYS A 415 48.51 11.69 -26.56
CA LYS A 415 49.93 11.42 -26.36
C LYS A 415 50.24 10.78 -24.99
N ARG A 416 49.56 11.21 -23.92
CA ARG A 416 49.72 10.60 -22.58
C ARG A 416 49.24 9.15 -22.57
N LYS A 417 48.10 8.84 -23.19
CA LYS A 417 47.60 7.47 -23.30
C LYS A 417 48.53 6.56 -24.12
N GLN A 418 49.11 7.05 -25.22
CA GLN A 418 50.10 6.27 -26.00
C GLN A 418 51.35 5.90 -25.18
N VAL A 419 51.84 6.82 -24.33
CA VAL A 419 52.99 6.56 -23.45
C VAL A 419 52.63 5.54 -22.37
N GLN A 420 51.42 5.62 -21.84
CA GLN A 420 50.92 4.71 -20.80
C GLN A 420 50.73 3.28 -21.35
N ALA A 421 50.14 3.14 -22.55
CA ALA A 421 50.00 1.86 -23.23
C ALA A 421 51.34 1.18 -23.57
N GLN A 422 52.40 1.95 -23.83
CA GLN A 422 53.76 1.43 -24.03
C GLN A 422 54.43 0.94 -22.73
N GLN A 423 54.01 1.46 -21.58
CA GLN A 423 54.54 1.06 -20.27
C GLN A 423 53.85 -0.18 -19.70
N GLU A 424 52.59 -0.44 -20.07
CA GLU A 424 51.81 -1.59 -19.62
C GLU A 424 52.07 -2.88 -20.43
N LEU A 425 52.85 -2.80 -21.52
CA LEU A 425 53.30 -3.95 -22.33
C LEU A 425 54.62 -4.59 -21.83
N LEU A 426 55.18 -4.08 -20.73
CA LEU A 426 56.37 -4.57 -20.00
C LEU A 426 55.93 -5.20 -18.68
#